data_AF-L9WAD0-F1
#
_entry.id   AF-L9WAD0-F1
#
_cell.length_a   1.000
_cell.length_b   1.000
_cell.length_c   1.000
_cell.angle_alpha   90.00
_cell.angle_beta   90.00
_cell.angle_gamma   90.00
#
_symmetry.space_group_name_H-M   'P 1'
#
loop_
_entity.id
_entity.type
_entity.pdbx_description
1 polymer ?
#
loop_
_entity_poly.entity_id
_entity_poly.type
_entity_poly.pdbx_seq_one_letter_code
_entity_poly.pdbx_strand_id
1 'polypeptide(L)' 'DRLAEIGEPYEKSAAQVALRWLLQQPTVAAIPKAASRRHIEANADVFDFELSNDELAAVADVGDGVWNQLVETIGLR' A
#
# COMPACT_ATOMS: atom_id res chain seq x y z
N ASP A 1 5.77 4.52 10.18
CA ASP A 1 5.47 3.60 11.29
C ASP A 1 4.27 2.71 10.98
N ARG A 2 3.08 3.26 10.70
CA ARG A 2 1.87 2.48 10.41
C ARG A 2 2.02 1.32 9.40
N LEU A 3 2.63 1.56 8.24
CA LEU A 3 2.84 0.50 7.24
C LEU A 3 3.76 -0.63 7.71
N ALA A 4 4.74 -0.31 8.56
CA ALA A 4 5.65 -1.31 9.11
C ALA A 4 4.90 -2.18 10.14
N GLU A 5 4.08 -1.57 11.00
CA GLU A 5 3.24 -2.28 11.97
C GLU A 5 2.26 -3.24 11.27
N ILE A 6 1.61 -2.80 10.19
CA ILE A 6 0.74 -3.66 9.38
C ILE A 6 1.52 -4.83 8.78
N GLY A 7 2.80 -4.63 8.44
CA GLY A 7 3.65 -5.65 7.84
C GLY A 7 4.16 -6.71 8.81
N GLU A 8 4.26 -6.40 10.11
CA GLU A 8 4.85 -7.30 11.12
C GLU A 8 4.19 -8.69 11.16
N PRO A 9 2.85 -8.84 11.22
CA PRO A 9 2.20 -10.15 11.25
C PRO A 9 2.44 -11.00 10.00
N TYR A 10 2.81 -10.37 8.89
CA TYR A 10 3.08 -11.02 7.60
C TYR A 10 4.58 -11.21 7.33
N GLU A 11 5.45 -10.74 8.25
CA GLU A 11 6.90 -10.64 8.05
C GLU A 11 7.28 -9.85 6.78
N LYS A 12 6.47 -8.83 6.44
CA LYS A 12 6.66 -8.00 5.25
C LYS A 12 7.11 -6.58 5.62
N SER A 13 7.89 -5.98 4.72
CA SER A 13 8.32 -4.58 4.87
C SER A 13 7.18 -3.60 4.56
N ALA A 14 7.30 -2.36 5.04
CA ALA A 14 6.38 -1.28 4.70
C ALA A 14 6.21 -1.06 3.18
N ALA A 15 7.26 -1.28 2.39
CA ALA A 15 7.20 -1.17 0.93
C ALA A 15 6.36 -2.30 0.31
N GLN A 16 6.46 -3.52 0.84
CA GLN A 16 5.64 -4.66 0.43
C GLN A 16 4.17 -4.45 0.81
N VAL A 17 3.89 -3.88 1.99
CA VAL A 17 2.51 -3.51 2.39
C VAL A 17 1.92 -2.47 1.43
N ALA A 18 2.66 -1.42 1.09
CA ALA A 18 2.20 -0.41 0.12
C ALA A 18 1.94 -1.02 -1.27
N LEU A 19 2.82 -1.92 -1.74
CA LEU A 19 2.63 -2.62 -3.00
C LEU A 19 1.41 -3.55 -2.97
N ARG A 20 1.25 -4.32 -1.89
CA ARG A 20 0.09 -5.19 -1.70
C ARG A 20 -1.21 -4.41 -1.71
N TRP A 21 -1.24 -3.26 -1.02
CA TRP A 21 -2.40 -2.38 -1.00
C TRP A 21 -2.82 -1.93 -2.40
N LEU A 22 -1.85 -1.51 -3.24
CA LEU A 22 -2.10 -1.12 -4.63
C LEU A 22 -2.67 -2.30 -5.44
N LEU A 23 -2.09 -3.48 -5.30
CA LEU A 23 -2.48 -4.68 -6.06
C LEU A 23 -3.84 -5.25 -5.67
N GLN A 24 -4.33 -4.96 -4.44
CA GLN A 24 -5.68 -5.36 -4.00
C GLN A 24 -6.78 -4.42 -4.52
N GLN A 25 -6.46 -3.28 -5.13
CA GLN A 25 -7.47 -2.41 -5.72
C GLN A 25 -7.95 -3.00 -7.07
N PRO A 26 -9.27 -3.06 -7.35
CA PRO A 26 -9.81 -3.78 -8.50
C PRO A 26 -9.28 -3.37 -9.88
N THR A 27 -8.80 -2.13 -10.04
CA THR A 27 -8.41 -1.56 -11.34
C THR A 27 -7.01 -0.96 -11.32
N VAL A 28 -6.13 -1.40 -10.41
CA VAL A 28 -4.78 -0.86 -10.26
C VAL A 28 -3.74 -1.92 -10.59
N ALA A 29 -2.78 -1.55 -11.43
CA ALA A 29 -1.57 -2.34 -11.67
C ALA A 29 -0.36 -1.58 -11.12
N ALA A 30 0.44 -2.20 -10.24
CA ALA A 30 1.65 -1.60 -9.69
C ALA A 30 2.87 -1.97 -10.54
N ILE A 31 3.69 -0.98 -10.90
CA ILE A 31 4.92 -1.17 -11.69
C ILE A 31 6.11 -0.56 -10.92
N PRO A 32 6.57 -1.17 -9.81
CA PRO A 32 7.65 -0.62 -9.02
C PRO A 32 9.01 -0.76 -9.72
N LYS A 33 9.76 0.34 -9.78
CA LYS A 33 11.13 0.34 -10.29
C LYS A 33 12.08 -0.30 -9.27
N ALA A 34 12.85 -1.29 -9.70
CA ALA A 34 13.94 -1.89 -8.93
C ALA A 34 15.21 -2.00 -9.78
N ALA A 35 16.37 -1.72 -9.18
CA ALA A 35 17.68 -1.83 -9.84
C ALA A 35 18.58 -2.90 -9.20
N SER A 36 18.18 -3.46 -8.06
CA SER A 36 18.91 -4.51 -7.35
C SER A 36 18.08 -5.79 -7.32
N ARG A 37 18.76 -6.94 -7.36
CA ARG A 37 18.12 -8.26 -7.23
C ARG A 37 17.25 -8.35 -5.98
N ARG A 38 17.77 -7.89 -4.84
CA ARG A 38 17.04 -7.88 -3.56
C ARG A 38 15.71 -7.12 -3.65
N HIS A 39 15.66 -5.98 -4.32
CA HIS A 39 14.41 -5.23 -4.49
C HIS A 39 13.46 -5.89 -5.48
N ILE A 40 13.98 -6.51 -6.55
CA ILE A 40 13.15 -7.28 -7.49
C ILE A 40 12.46 -8.43 -6.75
N GLU A 41 13.22 -9.17 -5.94
CA GLU A 41 12.71 -10.29 -5.14
C GLU A 41 11.69 -9.80 -4.10
N ALA A 42 12.00 -8.75 -3.34
CA ALA A 42 11.06 -8.18 -2.36
C ALA A 42 9.76 -7.63 -3.00
N ASN A 43 9.84 -7.01 -4.18
CA ASN A 43 8.65 -6.51 -4.88
C ASN A 43 7.77 -7.64 -5.44
N ALA A 44 8.36 -8.80 -5.75
CA ALA A 44 7.63 -9.98 -6.19
C ALA A 44 7.02 -10.75 -5.00
N ASP A 45 7.63 -10.66 -3.83
CA ASP A 45 7.21 -11.28 -2.57
C ASP A 45 6.05 -10.50 -1.90
N VAL A 46 4.97 -10.28 -2.65
CA VAL A 46 3.75 -9.56 -2.21
C VAL A 46 2.44 -10.30 -2.52
N PHE A 47 2.54 -11.51 -3.06
CA PHE A 47 1.39 -12.30 -3.50
C PHE A 47 0.99 -13.39 -2.52
N ASP A 48 1.79 -13.63 -1.48
CA ASP A 48 1.64 -14.69 -0.49
C ASP A 48 0.87 -14.26 0.78
N PHE A 49 0.44 -12.99 0.85
CA PHE A 49 -0.38 -12.47 1.93
C PHE A 49 -1.49 -11.56 1.40
N GLU A 50 -2.47 -11.27 2.25
CA GLU A 50 -3.60 -10.39 1.94
C GLU A 50 -3.89 -9.47 3.13
N LEU A 51 -4.06 -8.18 2.84
CA LEU A 51 -4.48 -7.18 3.81
C LEU A 51 -5.99 -7.33 4.05
N SER A 52 -6.38 -7.33 5.32
CA SER A 52 -7.77 -7.23 5.74
C SER A 52 -8.39 -5.89 5.34
N ASN A 53 -9.72 -5.81 5.37
CA ASN A 53 -10.43 -4.57 5.07
C ASN A 53 -10.02 -3.42 6.01
N ASP A 54 -9.77 -3.72 7.29
CA ASP A 54 -9.34 -2.73 8.28
C ASP A 54 -7.94 -2.21 7.99
N GLU A 55 -7.03 -3.08 7.54
CA GLU A 55 -5.68 -2.68 7.13
C GLU A 55 -5.71 -1.89 5.82
N LEU A 56 -6.53 -2.30 4.85
CA LEU A 56 -6.74 -1.54 3.62
C LEU A 56 -7.23 -0.12 3.92
N ALA A 57 -8.18 0.03 4.84
CA ALA A 57 -8.68 1.33 5.28
C ALA A 57 -7.58 2.13 6.02
N ALA A 58 -6.81 1.46 6.89
CA ALA A 58 -5.73 2.11 7.61
C ALA A 58 -4.60 2.61 6.70
N VAL A 59 -4.29 1.91 5.61
CA VAL A 59 -3.34 2.38 4.60
C VAL A 59 -3.91 3.56 3.81
N ALA A 60 -5.21 3.56 3.50
CA ALA A 60 -5.86 4.66 2.79
C ALA A 60 -5.85 5.98 3.58
N ASP A 61 -5.78 5.89 4.91
CA ASP A 61 -5.69 7.05 5.81
C ASP A 61 -4.26 7.60 5.97
N VAL A 62 -3.25 6.94 5.38
CA VAL A 62 -1.86 7.41 5.44
C VAL A 62 -1.67 8.62 4.52
N GLY A 63 -1.34 9.77 5.12
CA GLY A 63 -0.92 10.99 4.42
C GLY A 63 -1.42 12.26 5.10
N ASP A 64 -1.06 13.42 4.54
CA ASP A 64 -1.34 14.73 5.14
C ASP A 64 -2.80 15.21 4.92
N GLY A 65 -3.68 14.31 4.45
CA GLY A 65 -5.07 14.64 4.13
C GLY A 65 -5.28 15.52 2.89
N VAL A 66 -4.23 15.84 2.12
CA VAL A 66 -4.30 16.67 0.90
C VAL A 66 -5.35 16.15 -0.09
N TRP A 67 -5.46 14.82 -0.24
CA TRP A 67 -6.50 14.21 -1.07
C TRP A 67 -7.90 14.46 -0.53
N ASN A 68 -8.11 14.35 0.79
CA ASN A 68 -9.39 14.65 1.42
C ASN A 68 -9.76 16.14 1.26
N GLN A 69 -8.80 17.05 1.47
CA GLN A 69 -8.97 18.48 1.26
C GLN A 69 -9.30 18.80 -0.20
N LEU A 70 -8.64 18.15 -1.15
CA LEU A 70 -8.89 18.33 -2.58
C LEU A 70 -10.31 17.88 -2.95
N VAL A 71 -10.73 16.68 -2.52
CA VAL A 71 -12.07 16.13 -2.76
C VAL A 71 -13.17 17.05 -2.21
N GLU A 72 -12.98 17.60 -1.02
CA GLU A 72 -13.89 18.60 -0.43
C GLU A 72 -13.92 19.89 -1.25
N THR A 73 -12.75 20.38 -1.68
CA THR A 73 -12.63 21.62 -2.46
C THR A 73 -13.33 21.53 -3.82
N ILE A 74 -13.33 20.36 -4.44
CA ILE A 74 -13.95 20.14 -5.76
C ILE A 74 -15.38 19.57 -5.70
N GLY A 75 -15.96 19.44 -4.49
CA GLY A 75 -17.37 19.07 -4.29
C GLY A 75 -17.72 17.64 -4.66
N LEU A 76 -16.77 16.70 -4.53
CA LEU A 76 -16.97 15.28 -4.86
C LEU A 76 -17.33 14.42 -3.63
N ARG A 77 -17.81 15.03 -2.55
CA ARG A 77 -18.16 14.36 -1.28
C ARG A 77 -19.65 14.49 -0.98
#